data_AF-A0A9X3UJL8-F1
#
_entry.id   AF-A0A9X3UJL8-F1
#
_cell.length_a   1.000
_cell.length_b   1.000
_cell.length_c   1.000
_cell.angle_alpha   90.00
_cell.angle_beta   90.00
_cell.angle_gamma   90.00
#
_symmetry.space_group_name_H-M   'P 1'
#
loop_
_entity.id
_entity.type
_entity.pdbx_description
1 polymer ?
#
loop_
_entity_poly.entity_id
_entity_poly.type
_entity_poly.pdbx_seq_one_letter_code
_entity_poly.pdbx_strand_id
1 'polypeptide(L)'
;MDSKFSEAIGLRETWPTEPQLEEAMSMAGCYKWAAAFFDAAETLLLASEMVVGSSFYQGPVIQNVGLATELSLKALLRGAGKTNEELKRAGHNCYRLYCESRICFDESRFLSQHLANTSHIPISDEIRERVAKNNPTWDAEHIDLRWRNYFDHLRLLDLTYDRPFRSRYVEPGDVILPDAEVIMIGTKLFLAAMKERL
;
A
#
# COMPACT_ATOMS: atom_id res chain seq x y z
N MET A 1 5.80 -20.65 17.31
CA MET A 1 4.47 -20.75 16.67
C MET A 1 4.42 -19.60 15.70
N ASP A 2 4.50 -19.88 14.41
CA ASP A 2 4.35 -18.82 13.41
C ASP A 2 2.91 -18.34 13.48
N SER A 3 2.71 -17.11 13.95
CA SER A 3 1.39 -16.47 13.92
C SER A 3 0.98 -16.35 12.46
N LYS A 4 -0.22 -16.83 12.14
CA LYS A 4 -0.84 -16.63 10.82
C LYS A 4 -0.97 -15.13 10.55
N PHE A 5 -0.78 -14.70 9.30
CA PHE A 5 -0.91 -13.30 8.90
C PHE A 5 -2.32 -12.77 9.13
N SER A 6 -3.34 -13.59 8.88
CA SER A 6 -4.74 -13.24 9.12
C SER A 6 -5.02 -12.94 10.60
N GLU A 7 -4.41 -13.66 11.52
CA GLU A 7 -4.47 -13.38 12.96
C GLU A 7 -3.63 -12.15 13.34
N ALA A 8 -2.45 -12.01 12.74
CA ALA A 8 -1.50 -10.93 13.02
C ALA A 8 -2.06 -9.55 12.69
N ILE A 9 -2.84 -9.41 11.60
CA ILE A 9 -3.52 -8.16 11.25
C ILE A 9 -4.95 -8.07 11.80
N GLY A 10 -5.45 -9.12 12.47
CA GLY A 10 -6.82 -9.19 12.98
C GLY A 10 -7.89 -9.20 11.88
N LEU A 11 -7.66 -9.90 10.77
CA LEU A 11 -8.63 -10.06 9.68
C LEU A 11 -9.91 -10.71 10.24
N ARG A 12 -11.07 -10.07 10.05
CA ARG A 12 -12.36 -10.51 10.59
C ARG A 12 -12.67 -11.95 10.20
N GLU A 13 -13.02 -12.80 11.15
CA GLU A 13 -13.26 -14.24 10.93
C GLU A 13 -14.32 -14.53 9.86
N THR A 14 -15.32 -13.65 9.71
CA THR A 14 -16.38 -13.79 8.70
C THR A 14 -15.89 -13.50 7.27
N TRP A 15 -14.67 -13.00 7.09
CA TRP A 15 -14.09 -12.74 5.77
C TRP A 15 -13.43 -14.02 5.21
N PRO A 16 -13.72 -14.42 3.95
CA PRO A 16 -14.63 -13.77 3.02
C PRO A 16 -16.10 -14.22 3.19
N THR A 17 -17.05 -13.28 3.05
CA THR A 17 -18.50 -13.53 3.03
C THR A 17 -19.04 -13.73 1.61
N GLU A 18 -18.30 -13.31 0.58
CA GLU A 18 -18.72 -13.47 -0.82
C GLU A 18 -18.64 -14.96 -1.22
N PRO A 19 -19.73 -15.62 -1.65
CA PRO A 19 -19.62 -16.90 -2.33
C PRO A 19 -18.80 -16.68 -3.60
N GLN A 20 -17.78 -17.50 -3.86
CA GLN A 20 -16.87 -17.38 -5.01
C GLN A 20 -17.67 -17.34 -6.32
N LEU A 21 -18.02 -16.14 -6.80
CA LEU A 21 -18.74 -15.90 -8.05
C LEU A 21 -17.71 -15.51 -9.11
N GLU A 22 -17.86 -16.05 -10.32
CA GLU A 22 -17.03 -15.71 -11.49
C GLU A 22 -17.45 -14.37 -12.13
N GLU A 23 -17.57 -13.31 -11.34
CA GLU A 23 -17.75 -11.96 -11.87
C GLU A 23 -16.40 -11.36 -12.30
N ALA A 24 -16.43 -10.45 -13.29
CA ALA A 24 -15.25 -9.74 -13.81
C ALA A 24 -14.47 -8.93 -12.74
N MET A 25 -15.07 -8.71 -11.56
CA MET A 25 -14.51 -8.03 -10.39
C MET A 25 -14.74 -8.85 -9.10
N SER A 26 -14.70 -10.17 -9.19
CA SER A 26 -14.78 -11.05 -8.02
C SER A 26 -13.65 -10.77 -7.02
N MET A 27 -13.87 -11.07 -5.74
CA MET A 27 -12.82 -10.93 -4.73
C MET A 27 -11.56 -11.73 -5.11
N ALA A 28 -11.74 -12.97 -5.59
CA ALA A 28 -10.63 -13.81 -6.03
C ALA A 28 -9.91 -13.25 -7.27
N GLY A 29 -10.65 -12.63 -8.20
CA GLY A 29 -10.08 -11.93 -9.36
C GLY A 29 -9.24 -10.72 -8.95
N CYS A 30 -9.79 -9.86 -8.08
CA CYS A 30 -9.07 -8.72 -7.52
C CYS A 30 -7.81 -9.17 -6.79
N TYR A 31 -7.90 -10.23 -5.97
CA TYR A 31 -6.75 -10.80 -5.28
C TYR A 31 -5.65 -11.27 -6.25
N LYS A 32 -6.01 -12.06 -7.28
CA LYS A 32 -5.06 -12.60 -8.26
C LYS A 32 -4.35 -11.48 -9.02
N TRP A 33 -5.07 -10.45 -9.46
CA TRP A 33 -4.47 -9.30 -10.12
C TRP A 33 -3.61 -8.47 -9.16
N ALA A 34 -4.06 -8.27 -7.92
CA ALA A 34 -3.27 -7.59 -6.90
C ALA A 34 -1.93 -8.29 -6.66
N ALA A 35 -1.94 -9.61 -6.52
CA ALA A 35 -0.73 -10.42 -6.38
C ALA A 35 0.18 -10.31 -7.61
N ALA A 36 -0.37 -10.38 -8.83
CA ALA A 36 0.42 -10.25 -10.05
C ALA A 36 1.09 -8.86 -10.18
N PHE A 37 0.37 -7.78 -9.86
CA PHE A 37 0.95 -6.43 -9.85
C PHE A 37 1.98 -6.28 -8.72
N PHE A 38 1.76 -6.91 -7.57
CA PHE A 38 2.72 -6.90 -6.47
C PHE A 38 4.03 -7.58 -6.86
N ASP A 39 3.96 -8.79 -7.44
CA ASP A 39 5.14 -9.54 -7.89
C ASP A 39 5.92 -8.77 -8.98
N ALA A 40 5.19 -8.09 -9.88
CA ALA A 40 5.80 -7.22 -10.88
C ALA A 40 6.53 -6.02 -10.23
N ALA A 41 5.92 -5.38 -9.22
CA ALA A 41 6.56 -4.31 -8.47
C ALA A 41 7.82 -4.77 -7.74
N GLU A 42 7.78 -5.93 -7.07
CA GLU A 42 8.93 -6.50 -6.36
C GLU A 42 10.08 -6.80 -7.32
N THR A 43 9.78 -7.38 -8.48
CA THR A 43 10.76 -7.64 -9.54
C THR A 43 11.40 -6.34 -10.06
N LEU A 44 10.59 -5.29 -10.28
CA LEU A 44 11.08 -4.00 -10.76
C LEU A 44 11.95 -3.29 -9.72
N LEU A 45 11.55 -3.34 -8.44
CA LEU A 45 12.31 -2.76 -7.35
C LEU A 45 13.70 -3.40 -7.25
N LEU A 46 13.77 -4.73 -7.20
CA LEU A 46 15.04 -5.47 -7.17
C LEU A 46 15.91 -5.17 -8.40
N ALA A 47 15.31 -5.10 -9.59
CA ALA A 47 16.04 -4.75 -10.80
C ALA A 47 16.60 -3.31 -10.76
N SER A 48 15.87 -2.37 -10.15
CA SER A 48 16.31 -0.97 -10.02
C SER A 48 17.50 -0.82 -9.07
N GLU A 49 17.60 -1.64 -8.02
CA GLU A 49 18.74 -1.65 -7.10
C GLU A 49 20.02 -2.18 -7.78
N MET A 50 19.88 -3.11 -8.73
CA MET A 50 21.01 -3.68 -9.47
C MET A 50 21.56 -2.76 -10.55
N VAL A 51 20.75 -1.85 -11.09
CA VAL A 51 21.15 -0.91 -12.15
C VAL A 51 21.53 0.42 -11.48
N VAL A 52 22.81 0.58 -11.16
CA VAL A 52 23.40 1.75 -10.49
C VAL A 52 22.95 3.06 -11.17
N GLY A 53 22.09 3.78 -10.47
CA GLY A 53 21.53 5.07 -10.85
C GLY A 53 20.26 5.31 -10.07
N SER A 54 20.38 5.85 -8.85
CA SER A 54 19.28 6.10 -7.89
C SER A 54 18.12 6.97 -8.42
N SER A 55 18.28 7.51 -9.62
CA SER A 55 17.29 8.27 -10.38
C SER A 55 16.50 7.44 -11.39
N PHE A 56 16.78 6.12 -11.51
CA PHE A 56 16.04 5.24 -12.42
C PHE A 56 14.65 4.92 -11.84
N TYR A 57 13.66 5.70 -12.27
CA TYR A 57 12.28 5.26 -12.48
C TYR A 57 11.62 4.47 -11.32
N GLN A 58 11.44 5.12 -10.16
CA GLN A 58 10.45 4.61 -9.19
C GLN A 58 9.01 4.71 -9.73
N GLY A 59 8.75 5.48 -10.81
CA GLY A 59 7.42 5.60 -11.42
C GLY A 59 6.75 4.26 -11.74
N PRO A 60 7.38 3.37 -12.53
CA PRO A 60 6.89 2.00 -12.76
C PRO A 60 6.71 1.16 -11.49
N VAL A 61 7.61 1.25 -10.51
CA VAL A 61 7.46 0.53 -9.23
C VAL A 61 6.23 1.04 -8.50
N ILE A 62 6.15 2.36 -8.28
CA ILE A 62 5.03 3.05 -7.65
C ILE A 62 3.72 2.71 -8.38
N GLN A 63 3.71 2.68 -9.72
CA GLN A 63 2.55 2.31 -10.55
C GLN A 63 2.00 0.93 -10.21
N ASN A 64 2.88 -0.07 -10.22
CA ASN A 64 2.49 -1.45 -9.95
C ASN A 64 2.09 -1.63 -8.47
N VAL A 65 2.82 -0.99 -7.55
CA VAL A 65 2.47 -0.97 -6.13
C VAL A 65 1.10 -0.34 -5.89
N GLY A 66 0.80 0.79 -6.53
CA GLY A 66 -0.48 1.46 -6.38
C GLY A 66 -1.64 0.60 -6.86
N LEU A 67 -1.51 -0.03 -8.03
CA LEU A 67 -2.51 -0.97 -8.56
C LEU A 67 -2.67 -2.20 -7.65
N ALA A 68 -1.57 -2.79 -7.17
CA ALA A 68 -1.61 -3.90 -6.23
C ALA A 68 -2.34 -3.52 -4.93
N THR A 69 -2.04 -2.32 -4.41
CA THR A 69 -2.65 -1.78 -3.20
C THR A 69 -4.15 -1.57 -3.41
N GLU A 70 -4.54 -0.85 -4.47
CA GLU A 70 -5.94 -0.60 -4.82
C GLU A 70 -6.74 -1.90 -4.92
N LEU A 71 -6.22 -2.88 -5.66
CA LEU A 71 -6.90 -4.16 -5.87
C LEU A 71 -6.94 -5.02 -4.61
N SER A 72 -5.91 -4.98 -3.76
CA SER A 72 -5.92 -5.67 -2.47
C SER A 72 -7.00 -5.12 -1.54
N LEU A 73 -7.16 -3.79 -1.47
CA LEU A 73 -8.19 -3.13 -0.68
C LEU A 73 -9.59 -3.39 -1.24
N LYS A 74 -9.74 -3.41 -2.57
CA LYS A 74 -10.98 -3.82 -3.23
C LYS A 74 -11.30 -5.28 -2.96
N ALA A 75 -10.32 -6.18 -2.95
CA ALA A 75 -10.52 -7.58 -2.59
C ALA A 75 -10.99 -7.73 -1.13
N LEU A 76 -10.40 -6.99 -0.18
CA LEU A 76 -10.88 -6.95 1.21
C LEU A 76 -12.33 -6.50 1.30
N LEU A 77 -12.67 -5.36 0.70
CA LEU A 77 -14.03 -4.81 0.70
C LEU A 77 -15.03 -5.75 0.02
N ARG A 78 -14.64 -6.34 -1.11
CA ARG A 78 -15.47 -7.30 -1.85
C ARG A 78 -15.72 -8.55 -1.03
N GLY A 79 -14.68 -9.12 -0.42
CA GLY A 79 -14.81 -10.25 0.50
C GLY A 79 -15.56 -9.90 1.79
N ALA A 80 -15.78 -8.63 2.12
CA ALA A 80 -16.70 -8.21 3.18
C ALA A 80 -18.15 -8.03 2.70
N GLY A 81 -18.44 -8.33 1.43
CA GLY A 81 -19.77 -8.28 0.84
C GLY A 81 -20.10 -6.98 0.08
N LYS A 82 -19.12 -6.11 -0.18
CA LYS A 82 -19.36 -4.89 -0.97
C LYS A 82 -19.73 -5.22 -2.42
N THR A 83 -20.71 -4.51 -2.95
CA THR A 83 -21.14 -4.66 -4.35
C THR A 83 -20.17 -3.97 -5.32
N ASN A 84 -20.17 -4.37 -6.60
CA ASN A 84 -19.39 -3.69 -7.64
C ASN A 84 -19.76 -2.21 -7.79
N GLU A 85 -21.02 -1.87 -7.54
CA GLU A 85 -21.48 -0.47 -7.57
C GLU A 85 -20.85 0.35 -6.44
N GLU A 86 -20.79 -0.20 -5.22
CA GLU A 86 -20.12 0.45 -4.10
C GLU A 86 -18.63 0.64 -4.36
N LEU A 87 -17.95 -0.40 -4.87
CA LEU A 87 -16.52 -0.31 -5.20
C LEU A 87 -16.23 0.70 -6.31
N LYS A 88 -17.11 0.82 -7.32
CA LYS A 88 -17.00 1.85 -8.36
C LYS A 88 -17.16 3.26 -7.80
N ARG A 89 -18.00 3.48 -6.78
CA ARG A 89 -18.16 4.78 -6.12
C ARG A 89 -16.94 5.19 -5.29
N ALA A 90 -16.21 4.21 -4.74
CA ALA A 90 -14.93 4.47 -4.06
C ALA A 90 -13.82 4.87 -5.05
N GLY A 91 -13.91 4.40 -6.30
CA GLY A 91 -13.03 4.79 -7.40
C GLY A 91 -11.66 4.10 -7.33
N HIS A 92 -10.61 4.88 -7.57
CA HIS A 92 -9.20 4.45 -7.58
C HIS A 92 -8.39 5.04 -6.41
N ASN A 93 -9.06 5.73 -5.49
CA ASN A 93 -8.40 6.41 -4.38
C ASN A 93 -8.04 5.40 -3.27
N CYS A 94 -6.76 5.05 -3.17
CA CYS A 94 -6.24 4.05 -2.25
C CYS A 94 -6.47 4.43 -0.79
N TYR A 95 -6.33 5.71 -0.46
CA TYR A 95 -6.57 6.24 0.89
C TYR A 95 -8.02 6.03 1.34
N ARG A 96 -8.99 6.34 0.46
CA ARG A 96 -10.41 6.14 0.72
C ARG A 96 -10.74 4.66 0.83
N LEU A 97 -10.23 3.84 -0.09
CA LEU A 97 -10.40 2.38 -0.04
C LEU A 97 -9.83 1.81 1.26
N TYR A 98 -8.68 2.30 1.72
CA TYR A 98 -8.11 1.91 3.01
C TYR A 98 -9.04 2.27 4.16
N CYS A 99 -9.51 3.52 4.22
CA CYS A 99 -10.47 3.97 5.24
C CYS A 99 -11.72 3.09 5.29
N GLU A 100 -12.30 2.77 4.14
CA GLU A 100 -13.47 1.90 4.06
C GLU A 100 -13.14 0.45 4.46
N SER A 101 -11.94 -0.04 4.12
CA SER A 101 -11.51 -1.42 4.39
C SER A 101 -11.21 -1.72 5.86
N ARG A 102 -11.09 -0.70 6.73
CA ARG A 102 -10.86 -0.86 8.18
C ARG A 102 -11.93 -1.68 8.88
N ILE A 103 -13.10 -1.82 8.27
CA ILE A 103 -14.14 -2.75 8.76
C ILE A 103 -13.75 -4.22 8.59
N CYS A 104 -12.68 -4.55 7.86
CA CYS A 104 -12.29 -5.92 7.52
C CYS A 104 -11.20 -6.46 8.46
N PHE A 105 -10.47 -5.62 9.18
CA PHE A 105 -9.32 -6.01 10.01
C PHE A 105 -9.15 -5.10 11.24
N ASP A 106 -8.25 -5.45 12.16
CA ASP A 106 -7.89 -4.61 13.31
C ASP A 106 -6.79 -3.63 12.89
N GLU A 107 -7.14 -2.36 12.70
CA GLU A 107 -6.21 -1.33 12.23
C GLU A 107 -5.00 -1.17 13.16
N SER A 108 -5.17 -1.27 14.48
CA SER A 108 -4.06 -1.11 15.42
C SER A 108 -3.06 -2.25 15.28
N ARG A 109 -3.55 -3.49 15.12
CA ARG A 109 -2.69 -4.65 14.87
C ARG A 109 -1.99 -4.55 13.53
N PHE A 110 -2.71 -4.19 12.47
CA PHE A 110 -2.13 -3.99 11.15
C PHE A 110 -1.00 -2.95 11.18
N LEU A 111 -1.24 -1.77 11.76
CA LEU A 111 -0.22 -0.71 11.85
C LEU A 111 0.98 -1.16 12.69
N SER A 112 0.76 -1.91 13.76
CA SER A 112 1.85 -2.45 14.59
C SER A 112 2.73 -3.42 13.79
N GLN A 113 2.12 -4.31 13.01
CA GLN A 113 2.86 -5.23 12.13
C GLN A 113 3.59 -4.48 11.01
N HIS A 114 2.93 -3.50 10.39
CA HIS A 114 3.52 -2.68 9.34
C HIS A 114 4.74 -1.89 9.84
N LEU A 115 4.64 -1.24 10.99
CA LEU A 115 5.75 -0.50 11.61
C LEU A 115 6.92 -1.44 11.99
N ALA A 116 6.63 -2.62 12.53
CA ALA A 116 7.66 -3.61 12.85
C ALA A 116 8.43 -4.03 11.58
N ASN A 117 7.71 -4.26 10.48
CA ASN A 117 8.30 -4.69 9.21
C ASN A 117 8.96 -3.56 8.42
N THR A 118 8.70 -2.29 8.71
CA THR A 118 9.33 -1.14 8.04
C THR A 118 10.46 -0.51 8.84
N SER A 119 10.74 -1.03 10.05
CA SER A 119 11.73 -0.49 10.99
C SER A 119 13.16 -0.40 10.45
N HIS A 120 13.50 -1.24 9.47
CA HIS A 120 14.81 -1.31 8.83
C HIS A 120 14.97 -0.34 7.65
N ILE A 121 13.88 0.23 7.12
CA ILE A 121 13.93 1.13 5.97
C ILE A 121 14.53 2.47 6.42
N PRO A 122 15.66 2.90 5.83
CA PRO A 122 16.28 4.17 6.14
C PRO A 122 15.52 5.32 5.46
N ILE A 123 15.50 6.46 6.13
CA ILE A 123 14.97 7.71 5.57
C ILE A 123 16.17 8.54 5.17
N SER A 124 16.17 9.06 3.93
CA SER A 124 17.26 9.89 3.45
C SER A 124 17.43 11.15 4.31
N ASP A 125 18.68 11.57 4.50
CA ASP A 125 19.00 12.76 5.30
C ASP A 125 18.31 14.01 4.75
N GLU A 126 18.19 14.12 3.42
CA GLU A 126 17.46 15.20 2.77
C GLU A 126 15.98 15.27 3.20
N ILE A 127 15.30 14.13 3.29
CA ILE A 127 13.91 14.09 3.76
C ILE A 127 13.86 14.46 5.23
N ARG A 128 14.76 13.93 6.06
CA ARG A 128 14.85 14.25 7.49
C ARG A 128 15.02 15.75 7.73
N GLU A 129 15.97 16.37 7.04
CA GLU A 129 16.26 17.80 7.12
C GLU A 129 15.06 18.65 6.71
N ARG A 130 14.36 18.29 5.63
CA ARG A 130 13.16 19.00 5.16
C ARG A 130 12.00 18.89 6.14
N VAL A 131 11.74 17.69 6.66
CA VAL A 131 10.66 17.48 7.63
C VAL A 131 10.96 18.24 8.91
N ALA A 132 12.20 18.19 9.41
CA ALA A 132 12.64 18.94 10.59
C ALA A 132 12.50 20.46 10.40
N LYS A 133 12.86 20.98 9.22
CA LYS A 133 12.71 22.41 8.89
C LYS A 133 11.24 22.87 8.93
N ASN A 134 10.33 22.03 8.44
CA ASN A 134 8.90 22.33 8.42
C ASN A 134 8.19 22.01 9.74
N ASN A 135 8.80 21.19 10.61
CA ASN A 135 8.25 20.75 11.89
C ASN A 135 9.34 20.85 12.98
N PRO A 136 9.72 22.07 13.41
CA PRO A 136 10.87 22.29 14.29
C PRO A 136 10.71 21.71 15.70
N THR A 137 9.50 21.29 16.08
CA THR A 137 9.21 20.64 17.36
C THR A 137 9.34 19.11 17.31
N TRP A 138 9.54 18.52 16.13
CA TRP A 138 9.69 17.07 15.97
C TRP A 138 11.14 16.69 16.14
N ASP A 139 11.39 15.67 16.96
CA ASP A 139 12.69 15.01 17.03
C ASP A 139 12.84 13.96 15.90
N ALA A 140 14.04 13.38 15.79
CA ALA A 140 14.35 12.38 14.76
C ALA A 140 13.48 11.13 14.87
N GLU A 141 13.12 10.69 16.08
CA GLU A 141 12.29 9.50 16.29
C GLU A 141 10.85 9.73 15.81
N HIS A 142 10.29 10.91 16.10
CA HIS A 142 8.98 11.31 15.60
C HIS A 142 8.96 11.43 14.08
N ILE A 143 10.00 11.99 13.46
CA ILE A 143 10.12 12.07 12.00
C ILE A 143 10.10 10.66 11.39
N ASP A 144 10.85 9.73 11.98
CA ASP A 144 10.96 8.35 11.49
C ASP A 144 9.64 7.61 11.57
N LEU A 145 8.97 7.72 12.73
CA LEU A 145 7.67 7.11 12.94
C LEU A 145 6.62 7.67 11.98
N ARG A 146 6.61 8.99 11.77
CA ARG A 146 5.65 9.66 10.86
C ARG A 146 5.91 9.30 9.41
N TRP A 147 7.17 9.19 9.00
CA TRP A 147 7.50 8.74 7.65
C TRP A 147 7.06 7.30 7.40
N ARG A 148 7.25 6.39 8.36
CA ARG A 148 6.86 4.97 8.19
C ARG A 148 5.35 4.73 8.27
N ASN A 149 4.55 5.76 8.50
CA ASN A 149 3.11 5.63 8.58
C ASN A 149 2.50 5.27 7.21
N TYR A 150 2.04 4.03 7.08
CA TYR A 150 1.39 3.52 5.86
C TYR A 150 0.31 4.45 5.30
N PHE A 151 -0.50 5.04 6.19
CA PHE A 151 -1.61 5.89 5.82
C PHE A 151 -1.20 7.17 5.10
N ASP A 152 -0.10 7.78 5.53
CA ASP A 152 0.41 9.02 4.94
C ASP A 152 0.95 8.73 3.52
N HIS A 153 1.53 7.55 3.31
CA HIS A 153 1.96 7.10 1.98
C HIS A 153 0.81 6.83 1.01
N LEU A 154 -0.31 6.27 1.47
CA LEU A 154 -1.49 6.12 0.61
C LEU A 154 -2.07 7.47 0.18
N ARG A 155 -2.02 8.47 1.05
CA ARG A 155 -2.43 9.83 0.71
C ARG A 155 -1.49 10.46 -0.32
N LEU A 156 -0.18 10.31 -0.16
CA LEU A 156 0.81 10.76 -1.14
C LEU A 156 0.64 10.04 -2.48
N LEU A 157 0.39 8.74 -2.45
CA LEU A 157 0.06 7.94 -3.62
C LEU A 157 -1.13 8.57 -4.37
N ASP A 158 -2.27 8.78 -3.74
CA ASP A 158 -3.42 9.37 -4.44
C ASP A 158 -3.16 10.78 -4.98
N LEU A 159 -2.41 11.62 -4.24
CA LEU A 159 -2.01 12.95 -4.70
C LEU A 159 -1.12 12.91 -5.94
N THR A 160 -0.29 11.87 -6.07
CA THR A 160 0.56 11.66 -7.25
C THR A 160 -0.20 11.08 -8.45
N TYR A 161 -1.41 10.50 -8.26
CA TYR A 161 -2.18 9.80 -9.30
C TYR A 161 -3.38 10.57 -9.87
N ASP A 162 -3.85 11.65 -9.24
CA ASP A 162 -5.22 12.14 -9.47
C ASP A 162 -5.55 12.76 -10.86
N ARG A 163 -4.62 12.93 -11.83
CA ARG A 163 -4.91 13.43 -13.22
C ARG A 163 -3.82 12.97 -14.21
N PRO A 164 -4.07 12.89 -15.56
CA PRO A 164 -3.42 11.91 -16.45
C PRO A 164 -1.91 11.96 -16.29
N PHE A 165 -1.39 10.99 -15.54
CA PHE A 165 0.00 10.79 -15.15
C PHE A 165 0.89 12.03 -15.34
N ARG A 166 0.75 13.06 -14.49
CA ARG A 166 1.74 14.15 -14.46
C ARG A 166 3.15 13.63 -14.17
N SER A 167 3.26 12.45 -13.55
CA SER A 167 4.50 11.70 -13.36
C SER A 167 5.01 10.91 -14.57
N ARG A 168 4.35 10.96 -15.76
CA ARG A 168 4.93 10.41 -17.01
C ARG A 168 6.17 11.19 -17.47
N TYR A 169 6.28 12.44 -17.06
CA TYR A 169 7.41 13.29 -17.37
C TYR A 169 8.04 13.73 -16.05
N VAL A 170 9.34 13.50 -15.94
CA VAL A 170 10.17 13.93 -14.82
C VAL A 170 10.01 15.44 -14.67
N GLU A 171 9.31 15.88 -13.63
CA GLU A 171 9.43 17.28 -13.19
C GLU A 171 10.63 17.33 -12.23
N PRO A 172 11.74 18.00 -12.62
CA PRO A 172 12.82 18.26 -11.67
C PRO A 172 12.26 19.18 -10.57
N GLY A 173 12.19 18.65 -9.36
CA GLY A 173 11.66 19.37 -8.21
C GLY A 173 11.36 18.47 -7.03
N ASP A 174 11.10 19.12 -5.91
CA ASP A 174 10.99 18.56 -4.57
C ASP A 174 9.66 17.84 -4.30
N VAL A 175 9.30 16.88 -5.14
CA VAL A 175 8.09 16.08 -4.93
C VAL A 175 8.41 15.00 -3.90
N ILE A 176 7.76 15.07 -2.74
CA ILE A 176 7.72 13.95 -1.79
C ILE A 176 6.90 12.85 -2.46
N LEU A 177 7.58 11.93 -3.13
CA LEU A 177 6.97 10.73 -3.66
C LEU A 177 6.66 9.77 -2.51
N PRO A 178 5.57 8.98 -2.61
CA PRO A 178 5.35 7.89 -1.66
C PRO A 178 6.52 6.91 -1.71
N ASP A 179 6.87 6.36 -0.55
CA ASP A 179 7.89 5.32 -0.45
C ASP A 179 7.29 3.97 -0.88
N ALA A 180 7.77 3.46 -2.01
CA ALA A 180 7.22 2.26 -2.62
C ALA A 180 7.38 1.03 -1.72
N GLU A 181 8.51 0.89 -1.03
CA GLU A 181 8.77 -0.24 -0.12
C GLU A 181 7.82 -0.21 1.08
N VAL A 182 7.59 0.98 1.64
CA VAL A 182 6.65 1.16 2.76
C VAL A 182 5.24 0.76 2.35
N ILE A 183 4.80 1.13 1.13
CA ILE A 183 3.48 0.71 0.63
C ILE A 183 3.46 -0.80 0.35
N MET A 184 4.51 -1.34 -0.27
CA MET A 184 4.62 -2.77 -0.57
C MET A 184 4.45 -3.63 0.67
N ILE A 185 5.10 -3.28 1.77
CA ILE A 185 5.01 -4.06 3.02
C ILE A 185 3.55 -4.12 3.51
N GLY A 186 2.82 -3.00 3.49
CA GLY A 186 1.41 -2.97 3.87
C GLY A 186 0.54 -3.83 2.95
N THR A 187 0.74 -3.72 1.64
CA THR A 187 0.03 -4.52 0.64
C THR A 187 0.34 -6.01 0.77
N LYS A 188 1.59 -6.39 1.06
CA LYS A 188 2.01 -7.78 1.29
C LYS A 188 1.33 -8.37 2.52
N LEU A 189 1.18 -7.61 3.61
CA LEU A 189 0.44 -8.05 4.80
C LEU A 189 -1.02 -8.38 4.46
N PHE A 190 -1.71 -7.55 3.68
CA PHE A 190 -3.07 -7.84 3.23
C PHE A 190 -3.14 -9.05 2.32
N LEU A 191 -2.26 -9.14 1.31
CA LEU A 191 -2.23 -10.27 0.39
C LEU A 191 -1.93 -11.59 1.11
N ALA A 192 -0.99 -11.60 2.05
CA ALA A 192 -0.65 -12.78 2.85
C ALA A 192 -1.84 -13.20 3.73
N ALA A 193 -2.46 -12.25 4.43
CA ALA A 193 -3.63 -12.52 5.28
C ALA A 193 -4.83 -13.05 4.49
N MET A 194 -5.10 -12.50 3.30
CA MET A 194 -6.17 -12.99 2.42
C MET A 194 -5.86 -14.38 1.89
N LYS A 195 -4.61 -14.64 1.44
CA LYS A 195 -4.18 -15.94 0.89
C LYS A 195 -4.48 -17.11 1.81
N GLU A 196 -4.35 -16.92 3.12
CA GLU A 196 -4.59 -17.96 4.12
C GLU A 196 -6.05 -18.45 4.17
N ARG A 197 -6.98 -17.69 3.58
CA ARG A 197 -8.43 -17.96 3.64
C ARG A 197 -9.09 -18.15 2.27
N LEU A 198 -8.30 -18.11 1.18
CA LEU A 198 -8.75 -18.33 -0.19
C LEU A 198 -8.37 -19.72 -0.68
#